data_AF-X0KFY9-F1
#
_entry.id   AF-X0KFY9-F1
#
_cell.length_a   1.000
_cell.length_b   1.000
_cell.length_c   1.000
_cell.angle_alpha   90.00
_cell.angle_beta   90.00
_cell.angle_gamma   90.00
#
_symmetry.space_group_name_H-M   'P 1'
#
loop_
_entity.id
_entity.type
_entity.pdbx_description
1 polymer ?
#
loop_
_entity_poly.entity_id
_entity_poly.type
_entity_poly.pdbx_seq_one_letter_code
_entity_poly.pdbx_strand_id
1 'polypeptide(L)' 'DPQEKRLVGIIDWESAGYVPREWISTKFAVGWGLDLEVGNISGLSETDWRERVHQALWENGFPDVSDTWKKWYKKRCSDL' A
#
# COMPACT_ATOMS: atom_id res chain seq x y z
N ASP A 1 11.81 30.91 14.34
CA ASP A 1 10.77 31.06 15.36
C ASP A 1 10.74 29.77 16.19
N PRO A 2 11.06 29.79 17.49
CA PRO A 2 11.17 28.58 18.29
C PRO A 2 9.78 28.09 18.71
N GLN A 3 9.06 27.49 17.75
CA GLN A 3 8.02 26.46 17.86
C GLN A 3 7.14 26.49 16.60
N GLU A 4 7.70 26.11 15.45
CA GLU A 4 6.86 25.72 14.31
C GLU A 4 6.08 24.46 14.72
N LYS A 5 4.81 24.62 15.09
CA LYS A 5 3.91 23.51 15.36
C LYS A 5 3.70 22.74 14.06
N ARG A 6 4.36 21.60 13.92
CA ARG A 6 4.13 20.66 12.82
C ARG A 6 2.77 19.99 13.02
N LEU A 7 1.76 20.49 12.33
CA LEU A 7 0.45 19.86 12.25
C LEU A 7 0.50 18.69 11.26
N VAL A 8 0.15 17.50 11.73
CA VAL A 8 -0.07 16.32 10.88
C VAL A 8 -1.56 16.06 10.84
N GLY A 9 -2.17 16.24 9.67
CA GLY A 9 -3.55 15.83 9.41
C GLY A 9 -3.58 14.37 8.95
N ILE A 10 -4.45 13.58 9.56
CA ILE A 10 -4.77 12.22 9.10
C ILE A 10 -6.13 12.31 8.42
N ILE A 11 -6.19 11.86 7.16
CA ILE A 11 -7.44 11.76 6.41
C ILE A 11 -7.75 10.29 6.21
N ASP A 12 -8.96 9.90 6.56
CA ASP A 12 -9.55 8.65 6.12
C ASP A 12 -10.11 8.84 4.69
N TRP A 13 -9.50 8.14 3.74
CA TRP A 13 -9.84 8.22 2.32
C TRP A 13 -11.22 7.64 1.99
N GLU A 14 -11.68 6.66 2.78
CA GLU A 14 -13.02 6.09 2.61
C GLU A 14 -14.08 7.13 3.01
N SER A 15 -13.89 7.76 4.17
CA SER A 15 -14.73 8.86 4.64
C SER A 15 -14.67 10.11 3.74
N ALA A 16 -13.54 10.34 3.05
CA ALA A 16 -13.38 11.45 2.11
C ALA A 16 -14.02 11.20 0.73
N GLY A 17 -14.50 9.98 0.45
CA GLY A 17 -15.04 9.61 -0.87
C GLY A 17 -14.02 9.73 -2.00
N TYR A 18 -12.73 9.70 -1.69
CA TYR A 18 -11.65 9.89 -2.65
C TYR A 18 -10.54 8.88 -2.40
N VAL A 19 -10.24 8.08 -3.41
CA VAL A 19 -9.07 7.18 -3.42
C VAL A 19 -8.18 7.61 -4.57
N PRO A 20 -6.95 8.10 -4.31
CA PRO A 20 -6.03 8.43 -5.38
C PRO A 20 -5.78 7.19 -6.24
N ARG A 21 -5.83 7.35 -7.57
CA ARG A 21 -5.77 6.22 -8.50
C ARG A 21 -4.47 5.43 -8.37
N GLU A 22 -3.38 6.10 -8.05
CA GLU A 22 -2.05 5.53 -7.78
C GLU A 22 -2.05 4.61 -6.55
N TRP A 23 -2.96 4.82 -5.59
CA TRP A 23 -3.06 3.99 -4.39
C TRP A 23 -3.85 2.69 -4.60
N ILE A 24 -4.66 2.60 -5.65
CA ILE A 24 -5.49 1.43 -5.91
C ILE A 24 -4.61 0.20 -6.17
N SER A 25 -3.70 0.28 -7.14
CA SER A 25 -2.76 -0.80 -7.47
C SER A 25 -1.72 -0.98 -6.35
N THR A 26 -1.16 0.13 -5.87
CA THR A 26 -0.10 0.15 -4.86
C THR A 26 -0.50 -0.56 -3.57
N LYS A 27 -1.77 -0.47 -3.13
CA LYS A 27 -2.24 -1.11 -1.90
C LYS A 27 -2.06 -2.64 -1.94
N PHE A 28 -2.33 -3.28 -3.08
CA PHE A 28 -2.15 -4.72 -3.27
C PHE A 28 -0.66 -5.11 -3.35
N ALA A 29 0.18 -4.21 -3.85
CA ALA A 29 1.62 -4.43 -3.94
C ALA A 29 2.32 -4.45 -2.56
N VAL A 30 1.86 -3.65 -1.58
CA VAL A 30 2.58 -3.43 -0.30
C VAL A 30 1.77 -3.73 0.97
N GLY A 31 0.47 -3.95 0.87
CA GLY A 31 -0.41 -4.12 2.02
C GLY A 31 -0.38 -5.54 2.59
N TRP A 32 0.41 -5.76 3.63
CA TRP A 32 0.44 -6.99 4.44
C TRP A 32 -0.93 -7.38 5.03
N GLY A 33 -1.82 -6.41 5.30
CA GLY A 33 -3.21 -6.71 5.70
C GLY A 33 -4.08 -7.36 4.60
N LEU A 34 -3.52 -7.62 3.42
CA LEU A 34 -4.14 -8.31 2.30
C LEU A 34 -3.55 -9.71 2.08
N ASP A 35 -2.63 -10.15 2.94
CA ASP A 35 -2.15 -11.53 2.95
C ASP A 35 -3.29 -12.43 3.45
N LEU A 36 -3.63 -13.47 2.69
CA LEU A 36 -4.73 -14.38 3.03
C LEU A 36 -4.18 -15.65 3.66
N GLU A 37 -4.71 -16.04 4.81
CA GLU A 37 -4.40 -17.33 5.45
C GLU A 37 -4.91 -18.47 4.55
N VAL A 38 -4.00 -19.07 3.79
CA VAL A 38 -4.30 -20.14 2.82
C VAL A 38 -4.15 -21.56 3.40
N GLY A 39 -3.82 -21.68 4.69
CA GLY A 39 -3.55 -22.97 5.34
C GLY A 39 -2.43 -23.76 4.64
N ASN A 40 -2.43 -25.09 4.79
CA ASN A 40 -1.43 -25.96 4.17
C ASN A 40 -1.81 -26.39 2.73
N ILE A 41 -2.30 -25.45 1.91
CA ILE A 41 -2.52 -25.74 0.48
C ILE A 41 -1.17 -25.61 -0.24
N SER A 42 -0.64 -26.75 -0.69
CA SER A 42 0.66 -26.81 -1.37
C SER A 42 0.70 -25.88 -2.59
N GLY A 43 1.68 -24.97 -2.62
CA GLY A 43 1.93 -24.08 -3.76
C GLY A 43 1.17 -22.76 -3.75
N LEU A 44 0.37 -22.47 -2.73
CA LEU A 44 -0.25 -21.15 -2.53
C LEU A 44 0.52 -20.37 -1.46
N SER A 45 1.02 -19.19 -1.84
CA SER A 45 1.53 -18.19 -0.90
C SER A 45 0.38 -17.39 -0.30
N GLU A 46 0.52 -16.93 0.94
CA GLU A 46 -0.42 -15.96 1.55
C GLU A 46 -0.53 -14.67 0.72
N THR A 47 0.51 -14.36 -0.07
CA THR A 47 0.57 -13.19 -0.96
C THR A 47 -0.04 -13.42 -2.34
N ASP A 48 -0.32 -14.67 -2.74
CA ASP A 48 -0.68 -15.03 -4.13
C ASP A 48 -1.89 -14.22 -4.64
N TRP A 49 -2.92 -14.07 -3.80
CA TRP A 49 -4.10 -13.31 -4.16
C TRP A 49 -3.80 -11.84 -4.45
N ARG A 50 -3.13 -11.14 -3.52
CA ARG A 50 -2.85 -9.71 -3.70
C ARG A 50 -1.86 -9.44 -4.83
N GLU A 51 -0.94 -10.35 -5.09
CA GLU A 51 -0.03 -10.27 -6.23
C GLU A 51 -0.78 -10.37 -7.57
N ARG A 52 -1.73 -11.30 -7.70
CA ARG A 52 -2.58 -11.42 -8.89
C ARG A 52 -3.47 -10.19 -9.11
N VAL A 53 -4.05 -9.65 -8.04
CA VAL A 53 -4.88 -8.44 -8.13
C VAL A 53 -4.03 -7.24 -8.53
N HIS A 54 -2.83 -7.08 -7.94
CA HIS A 54 -1.88 -6.06 -8.33
C HIS A 54 -1.54 -6.13 -9.83
N GLN A 55 -1.19 -7.33 -10.32
CA GLN A 55 -0.89 -7.56 -11.73
C GLN A 55 -2.07 -7.18 -12.64
N ALA A 56 -3.29 -7.62 -12.31
CA ALA A 56 -4.48 -7.31 -13.10
C ALA A 56 -4.78 -5.80 -13.13
N LEU A 57 -4.60 -5.08 -12.01
CA LEU A 57 -4.78 -3.63 -11.95
C LEU A 57 -3.74 -2.90 -12.80
N TRP A 58 -2.47 -3.32 -12.73
CA TRP A 58 -1.41 -2.79 -13.58
C TRP A 58 -1.74 -2.96 -15.07
N GLU A 59 -2.16 -4.15 -15.48
CA GLU A 59 -2.58 -4.46 -16.85
C GLU A 59 -3.78 -3.63 -17.32
N ASN A 60 -4.64 -3.17 -16.40
CA ASN A 60 -5.78 -2.30 -16.68
C ASN A 60 -5.45 -0.79 -16.52
N GLY A 61 -4.17 -0.43 -16.47
CA GLY A 61 -3.71 0.96 -16.49
C GLY A 61 -3.88 1.69 -15.16
N PHE A 62 -3.87 0.97 -14.04
CA PHE A 62 -3.74 1.60 -12.73
C PHE A 62 -2.26 1.81 -12.40
N PRO A 63 -1.84 3.04 -12.05
CA PRO A 63 -0.44 3.31 -11.74
C PRO A 63 0.02 2.54 -10.51
N ASP A 64 1.24 2.02 -10.54
CA ASP A 64 1.96 1.49 -9.38
C ASP A 64 3.03 2.49 -8.92
N VAL A 65 2.94 2.92 -7.67
CA VAL A 65 3.94 3.76 -6.99
C VAL A 65 4.58 3.03 -5.80
N SER A 66 4.49 1.70 -5.77
CA SER A 66 4.99 0.85 -4.67
C SER A 66 6.46 1.05 -4.37
N ASP A 67 7.31 1.27 -5.36
CA ASP A 67 8.74 1.55 -5.16
C ASP A 67 8.98 2.88 -4.42
N THR A 68 8.24 3.92 -4.79
CA THR A 68 8.30 5.22 -4.10
C THR A 68 7.84 5.07 -2.65
N TRP A 69 6.76 4.32 -2.43
CA TRP A 69 6.26 4.02 -1.10
C TRP A 69 7.28 3.24 -0.26
N LYS A 70 7.88 2.17 -0.80
CA LYS A 70 8.88 1.33 -0.11
C LYS A 70 10.11 2.16 0.30
N LYS A 71 10.59 3.05 -0.57
CA LYS A 71 11.70 3.98 -0.26
C LYS A 71 11.33 4.91 0.90
N TRP A 72 10.13 5.49 0.88
CA TRP A 72 9.63 6.33 1.97
C TRP A 72 9.48 5.56 3.28
N TYR A 73 8.88 4.36 3.24
CA TYR A 73 8.67 3.53 4.42
C TYR A 73 9.99 3.10 5.06
N LYS A 74 10.96 2.64 4.26
CA LYS A 74 12.29 2.28 4.74
C LYS A 74 12.98 3.45 5.43
N LYS A 75 12.95 4.64 4.82
CA LYS A 75 13.49 5.86 5.42
C LYS A 75 12.79 6.19 6.75
N ARG A 76 11.46 6.11 6.79
CA ARG A 76 10.69 6.37 8.01
C ARG A 76 11.05 5.38 9.13
N CYS A 77 11.22 4.10 8.83
CA CYS A 77 11.60 3.09 9.82
C CYS A 77 13.06 3.20 10.29
N SER A 78 13.97 3.77 9.50
CA SER A 78 15.35 4.03 9.94
C SER A 78 15.48 5.27 10.82
N ASP A 79 14.51 6.18 10.75
CA ASP A 79 14.46 7.43 11.52
C ASP A 79 13.71 7.26 12.87
N LEU A 80 13.20 6.06 13.17
CA LEU A 80 12.52 5.66 14.41
C LEU A 80 13.46 4.83 15.30
#